data_AF-X0S0E7-F1
#
_entry.id   AF-X0S0E7-F1
#
_cell.length_a   1.000
_cell.length_b   1.000
_cell.length_c   1.000
_cell.angle_alpha   90.00
_cell.angle_beta   90.00
_cell.angle_gamma   90.00
#
_symmetry.space_group_name_H-M   'P 1'
#
loop_
_entity.id
_entity.type
_entity.pdbx_description
1 polymer ?
#
loop_
_entity_poly.entity_id
_entity_poly.type
_entity_poly.pdbx_seq_one_letter_code
_entity_poly.pdbx_strand_id
1 'polypeptide(L)'
;WNEFGYGYPTFMQTEAWQDKELNTALASWTELRHDTILYVKQSYTMAEMGGMFQPPPVVGYVEPVPEFYARLLALTKMTNQGFKSLIPQEELEKLMIEVGLDRFTEILSKLLDISKKELENIPLNDNEYSFIENFGSISEGLISTVSGGEVDPEVLKTVLVADVHTDGNTEKVLEEGVGYIKTAVIAYKLPEGHILLGVGPTFSYYEFKQPMENRLTDEGWRKILDSNPPPEPEWCASFSCSK
;
A
#
# COMPACT_ATOMS: atom_id res chain seq x y z
N TRP A 1 -11.83 -13.19 11.96
CA TRP A 1 -11.23 -11.88 12.23
C TRP A 1 -11.68 -11.48 13.61
N ASN A 2 -10.76 -11.34 14.56
CA ASN A 2 -11.14 -10.82 15.88
C ASN A 2 -11.27 -9.30 15.74
N GLU A 3 -12.37 -8.74 16.24
CA GLU A 3 -12.52 -7.29 16.33
C GLU A 3 -11.37 -6.71 17.17
N PHE A 4 -10.88 -5.53 16.78
CA PHE A 4 -9.90 -4.79 17.58
C PHE A 4 -10.52 -4.48 18.95
N GLY A 5 -10.03 -5.19 19.97
CA GLY A 5 -10.60 -5.15 21.30
C GLY A 5 -10.08 -3.98 22.16
N TYR A 6 -10.45 -4.02 23.43
CA TYR A 6 -10.00 -3.07 24.44
C TYR A 6 -8.45 -3.02 24.48
N GLY A 7 -7.88 -1.84 24.26
CA GLY A 7 -6.42 -1.61 24.22
C GLY A 7 -5.91 -1.06 22.89
N TYR A 8 -6.65 -1.22 21.79
CA TYR A 8 -6.32 -0.59 20.51
C TYR A 8 -6.77 0.87 20.44
N PRO A 9 -6.12 1.72 19.61
CA PRO A 9 -6.58 3.09 19.35
C PRO A 9 -8.04 3.16 18.95
N THR A 10 -8.74 4.21 19.39
CA THR A 10 -10.20 4.34 19.18
C THR A 10 -10.59 4.31 17.71
N PHE A 11 -9.79 4.87 16.81
CA PHE A 11 -10.08 4.84 15.37
C PHE A 11 -10.14 3.41 14.83
N MET A 12 -9.29 2.48 15.33
CA MET A 12 -9.28 1.09 14.88
C MET A 12 -10.50 0.29 15.30
N GLN A 13 -11.21 0.74 16.33
CA GLN A 13 -12.41 0.08 16.83
C GLN A 13 -13.67 0.47 16.04
N THR A 14 -13.54 1.36 15.05
CA THR A 14 -14.68 1.85 14.25
C THR A 14 -14.95 0.95 13.05
N GLU A 15 -16.22 0.88 12.63
CA GLU A 15 -16.63 0.22 11.38
C GLU A 15 -15.94 0.88 10.16
N ALA A 16 -15.83 2.21 10.17
CA ALA A 16 -15.14 2.97 9.13
C ALA A 16 -13.67 2.51 8.93
N TRP A 17 -12.97 2.15 10.01
CA TRP A 17 -11.61 1.60 9.90
C TRP A 17 -11.61 0.20 9.30
N GLN A 18 -12.54 -0.66 9.71
CA GLN A 18 -12.66 -2.01 9.16
C GLN A 18 -12.98 -1.98 7.65
N ASP A 19 -13.85 -1.07 7.24
CA ASP A 19 -14.19 -0.87 5.83
C ASP A 19 -13.01 -0.29 5.04
N LYS A 20 -12.26 0.65 5.60
CA LYS A 20 -10.99 1.13 5.00
C LYS A 20 -9.98 -0.01 4.81
N GLU A 21 -9.87 -0.92 5.77
CA GLU A 21 -9.00 -2.09 5.69
C GLU A 21 -9.47 -3.06 4.59
N LEU A 22 -10.78 -3.31 4.50
CA LEU A 22 -11.38 -4.10 3.43
C LEU A 22 -11.10 -3.49 2.05
N ASN A 23 -11.30 -2.17 1.89
CA ASN A 23 -10.97 -1.44 0.68
C ASN A 23 -9.49 -1.56 0.31
N THR A 24 -8.59 -1.45 1.29
CA THR A 24 -7.14 -1.62 1.09
C THR A 24 -6.82 -3.04 0.63
N ALA A 25 -7.43 -4.06 1.24
CA ALA A 25 -7.25 -5.45 0.86
C ALA A 25 -7.77 -5.76 -0.55
N LEU A 26 -8.94 -5.23 -0.91
CA LEU A 26 -9.54 -5.40 -2.23
C LEU A 26 -8.72 -4.69 -3.33
N ALA A 27 -8.31 -3.45 -3.09
CA ALA A 27 -7.42 -2.73 -4.00
C ALA A 27 -6.10 -3.49 -4.22
N SER A 28 -5.46 -3.95 -3.13
CA SER A 28 -4.23 -4.76 -3.23
C SER A 28 -4.46 -6.08 -3.98
N TRP A 29 -5.61 -6.72 -3.80
CA TRP A 29 -5.98 -7.91 -4.57
C TRP A 29 -6.15 -7.60 -6.06
N THR A 30 -6.77 -6.46 -6.40
CA THR A 30 -6.89 -6.00 -7.79
C THR A 30 -5.52 -5.78 -8.43
N GLU A 31 -4.59 -5.11 -7.73
CA GLU A 31 -3.20 -4.93 -8.21
C GLU A 31 -2.52 -6.28 -8.46
N LEU A 32 -2.61 -7.23 -7.51
CA LEU A 32 -2.07 -8.57 -7.69
C LEU A 32 -2.68 -9.31 -8.88
N ARG A 33 -4.00 -9.18 -9.10
CA ARG A 33 -4.66 -9.79 -10.26
C ARG A 33 -4.17 -9.16 -11.55
N HIS A 34 -4.10 -7.84 -11.61
CA HIS A 34 -3.56 -7.11 -12.75
C HIS A 34 -2.13 -7.56 -13.08
N ASP A 35 -1.24 -7.65 -12.10
CA ASP A 35 0.16 -8.05 -12.33
C ASP A 35 0.32 -9.51 -12.80
N THR A 36 -0.65 -10.36 -12.48
CA THR A 36 -0.71 -11.74 -12.99
C THR A 36 -1.37 -11.86 -14.37
N ILE A 37 -2.02 -10.79 -14.86
CA ILE A 37 -2.57 -10.70 -16.22
C ILE A 37 -1.44 -10.24 -17.15
N LEU A 38 -1.13 -11.05 -18.16
CA LEU A 38 -0.06 -10.75 -19.12
C LEU A 38 -0.43 -9.54 -20.00
N TYR A 39 -0.13 -8.33 -19.54
CA TYR A 39 -0.24 -7.12 -20.35
C TYR A 39 1.09 -6.35 -20.32
N VAL A 40 1.66 -6.09 -21.50
CA VAL A 40 2.83 -5.21 -21.67
C VAL A 40 2.33 -3.89 -22.23
N LYS A 41 2.70 -2.76 -21.62
CA LYS A 41 2.29 -1.42 -22.05
C LYS A 41 3.45 -0.43 -22.17
N GLN A 42 3.24 0.54 -23.07
CA GLN A 42 4.21 1.53 -23.53
C GLN A 42 4.13 2.87 -22.77
N SER A 43 5.25 3.62 -22.82
CA SER A 43 5.63 4.75 -21.97
C SER A 43 5.00 6.11 -22.29
N TYR A 44 4.85 6.95 -21.25
CA TYR A 44 4.77 8.42 -21.30
C TYR A 44 5.35 9.03 -20.01
N THR A 45 5.76 10.30 -20.04
CA THR A 45 6.60 10.97 -19.02
C THR A 45 5.82 12.02 -18.23
N MET A 46 5.94 12.03 -16.90
CA MET A 46 5.83 13.24 -16.08
C MET A 46 6.70 13.11 -14.81
N ALA A 47 7.41 14.19 -14.51
CA ALA A 47 8.24 14.38 -13.33
C ALA A 47 7.66 15.53 -12.50
N GLU A 48 7.76 15.44 -11.17
CA GLU A 48 7.91 16.63 -10.33
C GLU A 48 8.52 16.26 -8.96
N MET A 49 9.60 16.96 -8.61
CA MET A 49 10.32 16.85 -7.35
C MET A 49 9.76 17.84 -6.31
N GLY A 50 9.58 17.39 -5.07
CA GLY A 50 9.17 18.22 -3.94
C GLY A 50 10.33 19.04 -3.33
N GLY A 51 10.02 20.27 -2.90
CA GLY A 51 10.95 21.17 -2.22
C GLY A 51 11.04 20.93 -0.70
N MET A 52 12.19 21.26 -0.12
CA MET A 52 12.45 21.13 1.32
C MET A 52 11.83 22.27 2.13
N PHE A 53 10.92 21.93 3.03
CA PHE A 53 10.50 22.75 4.16
C PHE A 53 10.81 21.94 5.43
N GLN A 54 11.30 22.56 6.51
CA GLN A 54 11.40 21.89 7.81
C GLN A 54 10.09 22.11 8.58
N PRO A 55 9.18 21.13 8.64
CA PRO A 55 7.99 21.22 9.47
C PRO A 55 8.36 21.09 10.96
N PRO A 56 7.44 21.44 11.88
CA PRO A 56 7.53 21.03 13.28
C PRO A 56 7.77 19.51 13.39
N PRO A 57 8.31 18.99 14.53
CA PRO A 57 8.65 17.59 14.68
C PRO A 57 7.51 16.70 14.18
N VAL A 58 7.83 15.88 13.18
CA VAL A 58 6.86 15.01 12.51
C VAL A 58 6.39 13.97 13.50
N VAL A 59 5.24 14.22 14.10
CA VAL A 59 4.43 13.22 14.79
C VAL A 59 3.72 12.39 13.72
N GLY A 60 4.50 11.63 12.96
CA GLY A 60 3.99 10.61 12.06
C GLY A 60 3.57 9.38 12.86
N TYR A 61 2.89 8.44 12.18
CA TYR A 61 2.32 7.25 12.82
C TYR A 61 2.55 6.03 11.93
N VAL A 62 2.93 4.89 12.52
CA VAL A 62 2.99 3.62 11.80
C VAL A 62 1.69 2.87 12.05
N GLU A 63 1.11 2.31 10.99
CA GLU A 63 -0.14 1.57 11.15
C GLU A 63 0.06 0.40 12.13
N PRO A 64 -0.73 0.30 13.22
CA PRO A 64 -0.39 -0.49 14.39
C PRO A 64 -0.83 -1.95 14.21
N VAL A 65 -0.27 -2.60 13.19
CA VAL A 65 -0.59 -3.98 12.81
C VAL A 65 0.65 -4.86 13.02
N PRO A 66 1.14 -5.02 14.28
CA PRO A 66 2.41 -5.70 14.56
C PRO A 66 2.40 -7.16 14.09
N GLU A 67 1.25 -7.83 14.08
CA GLU A 67 1.15 -9.19 13.55
C GLU A 67 1.45 -9.26 12.05
N PHE A 68 1.01 -8.26 11.27
CA PHE A 68 1.32 -8.16 9.84
C PHE A 68 2.83 -8.02 9.64
N TYR A 69 3.46 -7.05 10.30
CA TYR A 69 4.91 -6.84 10.18
C TYR A 69 5.72 -8.04 10.67
N ALA A 70 5.31 -8.68 11.76
CA ALA A 70 6.00 -9.86 12.28
C ALA A 70 5.93 -11.06 11.32
N ARG A 71 4.75 -11.32 10.73
CA ARG A 71 4.57 -12.40 9.74
C ARG A 71 5.36 -12.12 8.47
N LEU A 72 5.31 -10.88 7.97
CA LEU A 72 6.05 -10.48 6.77
C LEU A 72 7.57 -10.52 7.01
N LEU A 73 8.04 -10.05 8.18
CA LEU A 73 9.43 -10.15 8.60
C LEU A 73 9.92 -11.61 8.65
N ALA A 74 9.11 -12.51 9.23
CA ALA A 74 9.42 -13.92 9.27
C ALA A 74 9.50 -14.53 7.87
N LEU A 75 8.53 -14.22 6.99
CA LEU A 75 8.53 -14.66 5.60
C LEU A 75 9.78 -14.17 4.85
N THR A 76 10.13 -12.88 4.95
CA THR A 76 11.32 -12.30 4.31
C THR A 76 12.61 -12.99 4.78
N LYS A 77 12.75 -13.25 6.09
CA LYS A 77 13.90 -13.99 6.64
C LYS A 77 13.97 -15.42 6.13
N MET A 78 12.84 -16.12 6.10
CA MET A 78 12.74 -17.49 5.57
C MET A 78 13.08 -17.54 4.08
N THR A 79 12.61 -16.56 3.30
CA THR A 79 12.93 -16.42 1.87
C THR A 79 14.42 -16.21 1.66
N ASN A 80 15.05 -15.30 2.43
CA ASN A 80 16.50 -15.07 2.34
C ASN A 80 17.30 -16.34 2.69
N GLN A 81 16.91 -17.06 3.75
CA GLN A 81 17.51 -18.35 4.11
C GLN A 81 17.33 -19.41 3.02
N GLY A 82 16.13 -19.48 2.42
CA GLY A 82 15.83 -20.35 1.29
C GLY A 82 16.77 -20.10 0.12
N PHE A 83 16.90 -18.84 -0.31
CA PHE A 83 17.81 -18.43 -1.37
C PHE A 83 19.26 -18.84 -1.10
N LYS A 84 19.78 -18.54 0.10
CA LYS A 84 21.14 -18.94 0.53
C LYS A 84 21.38 -20.45 0.50
N SER A 85 20.33 -21.25 0.70
CA SER A 85 20.43 -22.71 0.70
C SER A 85 20.25 -23.36 -0.68
N LEU A 86 19.50 -22.71 -1.58
CA LEU A 86 19.06 -23.29 -2.86
C LEU A 86 19.84 -22.78 -4.06
N ILE A 87 20.43 -21.58 -3.98
CA ILE A 87 21.12 -20.93 -5.11
C ILE A 87 22.62 -20.82 -4.80
N PRO A 88 23.51 -21.11 -5.77
CA PRO A 88 24.95 -20.89 -5.62
C PRO A 88 25.28 -19.43 -5.24
N GLN A 89 26.23 -19.24 -4.33
CA GLN A 89 26.59 -17.91 -3.82
C GLN A 89 26.96 -16.91 -4.93
N GLU A 90 27.69 -17.36 -5.96
CA GLU A 90 28.07 -16.51 -7.11
C GLU A 90 26.86 -16.00 -7.91
N GLU A 91 25.75 -16.73 -7.95
CA GLU A 91 24.52 -16.29 -8.60
C GLU A 91 23.72 -15.34 -7.69
N LEU A 92 23.71 -15.59 -6.37
CA LEU A 92 23.08 -14.70 -5.40
C LEU A 92 23.73 -13.32 -5.37
N GLU A 93 25.06 -13.27 -5.39
CA GLU A 93 25.83 -12.02 -5.40
C GLU A 93 25.54 -11.19 -6.64
N LYS A 94 25.35 -11.83 -7.81
CA LYS A 94 24.98 -11.14 -9.05
C LYS A 94 23.57 -10.55 -9.02
N LEU A 95 22.64 -11.24 -8.38
CA LEU A 95 21.22 -10.84 -8.37
C LEU A 95 20.90 -9.82 -7.27
N MET A 96 21.84 -9.50 -6.36
CA MET A 96 21.66 -8.54 -5.25
C MET A 96 20.45 -8.85 -4.35
N ILE A 97 19.94 -10.09 -4.39
CA ILE A 97 18.73 -10.53 -3.68
C ILE A 97 18.91 -10.39 -2.17
N GLU A 98 20.07 -10.79 -1.66
CA GLU A 98 20.37 -10.73 -0.23
C GLU A 98 20.33 -9.30 0.29
N VAL A 99 20.94 -8.36 -0.42
CA VAL A 99 20.98 -6.94 -0.03
C VAL A 99 19.57 -6.34 0.03
N GLY A 100 18.73 -6.64 -0.97
CA GLY A 100 17.33 -6.19 -1.00
C GLY A 100 16.51 -6.79 0.16
N LEU A 101 16.62 -8.10 0.39
CA LEU A 101 15.89 -8.80 1.46
C LEU A 101 16.36 -8.39 2.86
N ASP A 102 17.65 -8.14 3.06
CA ASP A 102 18.18 -7.66 4.34
C ASP A 102 17.72 -6.23 4.63
N ARG A 103 17.77 -5.34 3.64
CA ARG A 103 17.21 -3.99 3.78
C ARG A 103 15.72 -4.02 4.07
N PHE A 104 14.96 -4.89 3.41
CA PHE A 104 13.53 -5.05 3.69
C PHE A 104 13.29 -5.61 5.10
N THR A 105 14.11 -6.54 5.56
CA THR A 105 14.10 -7.08 6.93
C THR A 105 14.33 -5.97 7.97
N GLU A 106 15.26 -5.04 7.72
CA GLU A 106 15.51 -3.90 8.60
C GLU A 106 14.31 -2.95 8.67
N ILE A 107 13.70 -2.64 7.52
CA ILE A 107 12.50 -1.79 7.43
C ILE A 107 11.36 -2.43 8.22
N LEU A 108 11.06 -3.71 7.98
CA LEU A 108 10.00 -4.45 8.67
C LEU A 108 10.24 -4.56 10.18
N SER A 109 11.49 -4.72 10.59
CA SER A 109 11.84 -4.76 12.02
C SER A 109 11.56 -3.41 12.69
N LYS A 110 11.91 -2.29 12.04
CA LYS A 110 11.58 -0.95 12.55
C LYS A 110 10.08 -0.69 12.62
N LEU A 111 9.33 -1.05 11.57
CA LEU A 111 7.86 -0.92 11.56
C LEU A 111 7.21 -1.76 12.66
N LEU A 112 7.69 -2.98 12.89
CA LEU A 112 7.23 -3.84 13.98
C LEU A 112 7.50 -3.23 15.37
N ASP A 113 8.69 -2.67 15.58
CA ASP A 113 9.04 -2.09 16.88
C ASP A 113 8.28 -0.79 17.15
N ILE A 114 8.12 0.07 16.15
CA ILE A 114 7.33 1.30 16.26
C ILE A 114 5.85 0.98 16.52
N SER A 115 5.25 0.07 15.74
CA SER A 115 3.84 -0.30 15.92
C SER A 115 3.53 -0.86 17.31
N LYS A 116 4.44 -1.65 17.90
CA LYS A 116 4.31 -2.10 19.29
C LYS A 116 4.35 -0.95 20.28
N LYS A 117 5.35 -0.06 20.15
CA LYS A 117 5.48 1.11 21.04
C LYS A 117 4.25 2.00 20.99
N GLU A 118 3.72 2.25 19.79
CA GLU A 118 2.52 3.07 19.61
C GLU A 118 1.28 2.42 20.25
N LEU A 119 1.10 1.10 20.13
CA LEU A 119 0.04 0.37 20.83
C LEU A 119 0.22 0.39 22.35
N GLU A 120 1.45 0.33 22.84
CA GLU A 120 1.79 0.38 24.25
C GLU A 120 1.80 1.81 24.83
N ASN A 121 1.48 2.83 24.02
CA ASN A 121 1.56 4.26 24.37
C ASN A 121 2.96 4.69 24.85
N ILE A 122 3.99 4.09 24.29
CA ILE A 122 5.39 4.43 24.55
C ILE A 122 5.82 5.51 23.54
N PRO A 123 6.36 6.66 23.98
CA PRO A 123 6.88 7.69 23.08
C PRO A 123 8.00 7.16 22.17
N LEU A 124 7.98 7.59 20.92
CA LEU A 124 9.04 7.28 19.96
C LEU A 124 10.24 8.22 20.16
N ASN A 125 11.43 7.76 19.79
CA ASN A 125 12.63 8.59 19.81
C ASN A 125 12.89 9.30 18.47
N ASP A 126 13.81 10.26 18.46
CA ASP A 126 14.11 11.09 17.26
C ASP A 126 14.48 10.26 16.02
N ASN A 127 15.18 9.12 16.18
CA ASN A 127 15.52 8.27 15.04
C ASN A 127 14.30 7.53 14.47
N GLU A 128 13.31 7.23 15.31
CA GLU A 128 12.05 6.60 14.90
C GLU A 128 11.16 7.61 14.17
N TYR A 129 11.05 8.84 14.68
CA TYR A 129 10.37 9.91 13.97
C TYR A 129 11.05 10.26 12.64
N SER A 130 12.39 10.32 12.62
CA SER A 130 13.15 10.51 11.38
C SER A 130 12.93 9.36 10.39
N PHE A 131 12.82 8.12 10.87
CA PHE A 131 12.47 6.97 10.01
C PHE A 131 11.09 7.14 9.36
N ILE A 132 10.08 7.59 10.13
CA ILE A 132 8.73 7.82 9.61
C ILE A 132 8.72 8.97 8.59
N GLU A 133 9.34 10.10 8.92
CA GLU A 133 9.46 11.26 8.04
C GLU A 133 10.12 10.91 6.70
N ASN A 134 11.16 10.08 6.74
CA ASN A 134 11.94 9.71 5.56
C ASN A 134 11.46 8.39 4.91
N PHE A 135 10.31 7.83 5.33
CA PHE A 135 9.84 6.53 4.89
C PHE A 135 9.69 6.43 3.36
N GLY A 136 9.26 7.52 2.70
CA GLY A 136 9.18 7.60 1.24
C GLY A 136 10.53 7.37 0.56
N SER A 137 11.57 8.10 0.98
CA SER A 137 12.93 7.95 0.44
C SER A 137 13.54 6.59 0.80
N ILE A 138 13.26 6.07 2.00
CA ILE A 138 13.69 4.72 2.41
C ILE A 138 13.11 3.66 1.48
N SER A 139 11.82 3.79 1.12
CA SER A 139 11.10 2.91 0.20
C SER A 139 11.62 3.01 -1.22
N GLU A 140 11.81 4.23 -1.73
CA GLU A 140 12.41 4.48 -3.05
C GLU A 140 13.78 3.80 -3.17
N GLY A 141 14.63 3.96 -2.15
CA GLY A 141 15.94 3.32 -2.14
C GLY A 141 15.87 1.79 -2.07
N LEU A 142 14.87 1.20 -1.41
CA LEU A 142 14.65 -0.24 -1.44
C LEU A 142 14.25 -0.70 -2.84
N ILE A 143 13.29 -0.02 -3.47
CA ILE A 143 12.84 -0.33 -4.83
C ILE A 143 14.03 -0.26 -5.79
N SER A 144 14.82 0.81 -5.73
CA SER A 144 16.01 0.95 -6.59
C SER A 144 17.03 -0.17 -6.36
N THR A 145 17.21 -0.62 -5.12
CA THR A 145 18.10 -1.74 -4.79
C THR A 145 17.62 -3.04 -5.41
N VAL A 146 16.32 -3.35 -5.30
CA VAL A 146 15.72 -4.60 -5.79
C VAL A 146 15.62 -4.61 -7.32
N SER A 147 15.39 -3.46 -7.93
CA SER A 147 15.28 -3.31 -9.38
C SER A 147 16.62 -3.12 -10.10
N GLY A 148 17.73 -2.99 -9.36
CA GLY A 148 19.06 -2.82 -9.92
C GLY A 148 19.32 -1.44 -10.54
N GLY A 149 18.59 -0.40 -10.15
CA GLY A 149 18.71 0.95 -10.71
C GLY A 149 17.45 1.79 -10.54
N GLU A 150 17.35 2.88 -11.30
CA GLU A 150 16.11 3.67 -11.38
C GLU A 150 15.02 2.84 -12.05
N VAL A 151 13.82 2.86 -11.46
CA VAL A 151 12.62 2.23 -12.01
C VAL A 151 11.82 3.24 -12.80
N ASP A 152 11.17 2.77 -13.86
CA ASP A 152 10.18 3.55 -14.59
C ASP A 152 9.04 3.97 -13.62
N PRO A 153 8.75 5.28 -13.45
CA PRO A 153 7.66 5.76 -12.61
C PRO A 153 6.30 5.15 -12.95
N GLU A 154 6.09 4.65 -14.17
CA GLU A 154 4.86 3.93 -14.53
C GLU A 154 4.65 2.66 -13.73
N VAL A 155 5.73 1.96 -13.32
CA VAL A 155 5.67 0.75 -12.48
C VAL A 155 5.18 1.09 -11.07
N LEU A 156 5.26 2.36 -10.67
CA LEU A 156 4.81 2.85 -9.36
C LEU A 156 3.37 3.39 -9.41
N LYS A 157 2.70 3.37 -10.56
CA LYS A 157 1.32 3.84 -10.66
C LYS A 157 0.36 2.83 -10.07
N THR A 158 -0.46 3.32 -9.15
CA THR A 158 -1.52 2.54 -8.51
C THR A 158 -2.82 2.51 -9.32
N VAL A 159 -2.93 3.28 -10.40
CA VAL A 159 -4.17 3.38 -11.20
C VAL A 159 -4.19 2.33 -12.30
N LEU A 160 -4.96 1.26 -12.07
CA LEU A 160 -5.04 0.07 -12.93
C LEU A 160 -6.43 -0.59 -12.87
N VAL A 161 -6.69 -1.48 -13.82
CA VAL A 161 -7.94 -2.26 -13.89
C VAL A 161 -7.66 -3.71 -14.27
N ALA A 162 -8.34 -4.66 -13.62
CA ALA A 162 -8.21 -6.09 -13.88
C ALA A 162 -9.54 -6.70 -14.35
N ASP A 163 -9.50 -7.49 -15.43
CA ASP A 163 -10.60 -8.40 -15.79
C ASP A 163 -10.57 -9.61 -14.85
N VAL A 164 -11.58 -9.68 -13.98
CA VAL A 164 -11.67 -10.69 -12.94
C VAL A 164 -12.45 -11.91 -13.42
N HIS A 165 -13.52 -11.69 -14.18
CA HIS A 165 -14.39 -12.75 -14.63
C HIS A 165 -15.17 -12.38 -15.90
N THR A 166 -15.38 -13.37 -16.77
CA THR A 166 -16.15 -13.24 -18.01
C THR A 166 -17.38 -14.15 -17.95
N ASP A 167 -18.59 -13.59 -17.97
CA ASP A 167 -19.85 -14.33 -18.02
C ASP A 167 -20.37 -14.45 -19.46
N GLY A 168 -20.10 -15.61 -20.08
CA GLY A 168 -20.49 -15.93 -21.45
C GLY A 168 -22.00 -15.94 -21.72
N ASN A 169 -22.86 -16.06 -20.70
CA ASN A 169 -24.31 -16.09 -20.92
C ASN A 169 -24.89 -14.68 -21.07
N THR A 170 -24.31 -13.71 -20.36
CA THR A 170 -24.78 -12.31 -20.38
C THR A 170 -23.91 -11.40 -21.23
N GLU A 171 -22.84 -11.92 -21.83
CA GLU A 171 -21.86 -11.16 -22.61
C GLU A 171 -21.26 -10.00 -21.81
N LYS A 172 -21.06 -10.20 -20.50
CA LYS A 172 -20.48 -9.22 -19.58
C LYS A 172 -19.18 -9.69 -18.97
N VAL A 173 -18.35 -8.72 -18.58
CA VAL A 173 -17.19 -8.91 -17.73
C VAL A 173 -17.43 -8.28 -16.36
N LEU A 174 -16.81 -8.86 -15.33
CA LEU A 174 -16.59 -8.26 -14.02
C LEU A 174 -15.15 -7.73 -14.02
N GLU A 175 -15.02 -6.43 -13.79
CA GLU A 175 -13.74 -5.76 -13.66
C GLU A 175 -13.64 -5.11 -12.29
N GLU A 176 -12.42 -5.13 -11.77
CA GLU A 176 -12.05 -4.43 -10.55
C GLU A 176 -10.98 -3.41 -10.87
N GLY A 177 -11.10 -2.21 -10.29
CA GLY A 177 -10.21 -1.09 -10.59
C GLY A 177 -9.70 -0.42 -9.32
N VAL A 178 -8.45 0.02 -9.37
CA VAL A 178 -7.87 0.93 -8.39
C VAL A 178 -7.82 2.31 -9.03
N GLY A 179 -8.41 3.30 -8.35
CA GLY A 179 -8.45 4.67 -8.84
C GLY A 179 -7.33 5.53 -8.28
N TYR A 180 -7.51 6.85 -8.33
CA TYR A 180 -6.58 7.78 -7.70
C TYR A 180 -6.51 7.57 -6.19
N ILE A 181 -5.31 7.76 -5.64
CA ILE A 181 -5.07 7.73 -4.20
C ILE A 181 -5.92 8.79 -3.52
N LYS A 182 -6.63 8.37 -2.48
CA LYS A 182 -7.41 9.24 -1.61
C LYS A 182 -6.57 9.68 -0.41
N THR A 183 -6.98 10.78 0.20
CA THR A 183 -6.38 11.26 1.45
C THR A 183 -7.20 10.74 2.64
N ALA A 184 -6.59 9.91 3.47
CA ALA A 184 -7.12 9.55 4.76
C ALA A 184 -6.72 10.60 5.80
N VAL A 185 -7.67 10.95 6.69
CA VAL A 185 -7.44 11.81 7.85
C VAL A 185 -7.85 11.02 9.09
N ILE A 186 -6.88 10.74 9.96
CA ILE A 186 -7.05 9.86 11.12
C ILE A 186 -6.78 10.67 12.38
N ALA A 187 -7.76 10.76 13.27
CA ALA A 187 -7.56 11.33 14.59
C ALA A 187 -7.06 10.26 15.55
N TYR A 188 -5.89 10.47 16.16
CA TYR A 188 -5.34 9.58 17.18
C TYR A 188 -4.79 10.37 18.38
N LYS A 189 -4.74 9.69 19.53
CA LYS A 189 -4.37 10.30 20.80
C LYS A 189 -2.93 9.95 21.15
N LEU A 190 -2.14 10.95 21.51
CA LEU A 190 -0.79 10.76 22.03
C LEU A 190 -0.80 10.33 23.51
N PRO A 191 0.30 9.74 24.03
CA PRO A 191 0.43 9.37 25.44
C PRO A 191 0.15 10.53 26.40
N GLU A 192 0.50 11.76 26.03
CA GLU A 192 0.29 12.97 26.83
C GLU A 192 -1.16 13.49 26.80
N GLY A 193 -2.02 12.86 26.01
CA GLY A 193 -3.46 13.12 25.96
C GLY A 193 -3.93 14.05 24.83
N HIS A 194 -3.00 14.62 24.06
CA HIS A 194 -3.31 15.45 22.89
C HIS A 194 -3.87 14.61 21.75
N ILE A 195 -4.80 15.18 20.98
CA ILE A 195 -5.31 14.57 19.74
C ILE A 195 -4.55 15.19 18.56
N LEU A 196 -4.04 14.33 17.68
CA LEU A 196 -3.42 14.71 16.42
C LEU A 196 -4.22 14.17 15.25
N LEU A 197 -4.06 14.85 14.12
CA LEU A 197 -4.59 14.40 12.83
C LEU A 197 -3.42 13.89 11.98
N GLY A 198 -3.36 12.58 11.79
CA GLY A 198 -2.51 11.96 10.78
C GLY A 198 -3.17 12.10 9.42
N VAL A 199 -2.39 12.51 8.42
CA VAL A 199 -2.86 12.64 7.03
C VAL A 199 -1.96 11.80 6.15
N GLY A 200 -2.56 10.90 5.37
CA GLY A 200 -1.81 9.96 4.55
C GLY A 200 -2.59 9.43 3.36
N PRO A 201 -1.92 8.76 2.41
CA PRO A 201 -2.57 8.14 1.27
C PRO A 201 -3.38 6.90 1.68
N THR A 202 -4.49 6.66 0.99
CA THR A 202 -5.26 5.40 1.05
C THR A 202 -5.79 5.04 -0.34
N PHE A 203 -5.97 3.76 -0.61
CA PHE A 203 -6.48 3.31 -1.91
C PHE A 203 -7.94 3.72 -2.14
N SER A 204 -8.31 3.85 -3.41
CA SER A 204 -9.70 3.76 -3.85
C SER A 204 -9.93 2.42 -4.52
N TYR A 205 -11.18 1.95 -4.52
CA TYR A 205 -11.54 0.65 -5.07
C TYR A 205 -12.87 0.72 -5.80
N TYR A 206 -12.92 0.04 -6.95
CA TYR A 206 -14.08 -0.02 -7.84
C TYR A 206 -14.30 -1.47 -8.24
N GLU A 207 -15.56 -1.90 -8.24
CA GLU A 207 -16.00 -3.19 -8.76
C GLU A 207 -17.23 -2.96 -9.64
N PHE A 208 -17.18 -3.36 -10.90
CA PHE A 208 -18.27 -3.09 -11.83
C PHE A 208 -18.36 -4.12 -12.95
N LYS A 209 -19.55 -4.19 -13.55
CA LYS A 209 -19.81 -5.04 -14.71
C LYS A 209 -20.04 -4.20 -15.95
N GLN A 210 -19.49 -4.63 -17.07
CA GLN A 210 -19.73 -3.99 -18.36
C GLN A 210 -19.70 -5.00 -19.53
N PRO A 211 -20.20 -4.63 -20.73
CA PRO A 211 -20.18 -5.51 -21.89
C PRO A 211 -18.77 -6.01 -22.25
N MET A 212 -18.64 -7.26 -22.68
CA MET A 212 -17.36 -7.88 -23.08
C MET A 212 -16.60 -7.11 -24.16
N GLU A 213 -17.32 -6.42 -25.04
CA GLU A 213 -16.76 -5.58 -26.11
C GLU A 213 -16.08 -4.30 -25.58
N ASN A 214 -16.38 -3.91 -24.33
CA ASN A 214 -15.90 -2.67 -23.72
C ASN A 214 -14.76 -2.89 -22.70
N ARG A 215 -14.18 -4.10 -22.62
CA ARG A 215 -13.08 -4.43 -21.70
C ARG A 215 -12.05 -3.31 -21.62
N LEU A 216 -11.68 -2.94 -20.40
CA LEU A 216 -10.82 -1.80 -20.18
C LEU A 216 -9.35 -2.18 -20.24
N THR A 217 -8.58 -1.25 -20.79
CA THR A 217 -7.16 -1.12 -20.51
C THR A 217 -6.99 -0.06 -19.43
N ASP A 218 -5.86 -0.01 -18.71
CA ASP A 218 -5.57 1.09 -17.78
C ASP A 218 -5.70 2.50 -18.38
N GLU A 219 -5.40 2.70 -19.68
CA GLU A 219 -5.64 4.00 -20.32
C GLU A 219 -7.13 4.29 -20.46
N GLY A 220 -7.93 3.27 -20.78
CA GLY A 220 -9.39 3.35 -20.77
C GLY A 220 -9.92 3.64 -19.37
N TRP A 221 -9.39 2.96 -18.36
CA TRP A 221 -9.76 3.15 -16.97
C TRP A 221 -9.48 4.58 -16.48
N ARG A 222 -8.28 5.12 -16.76
CA ARG A 222 -7.94 6.51 -16.44
C ARG A 222 -8.88 7.52 -17.09
N LYS A 223 -9.23 7.31 -18.37
CA LYS A 223 -10.21 8.18 -19.06
C LYS A 223 -11.59 8.13 -18.41
N ILE A 224 -12.01 6.96 -17.93
CA ILE A 224 -13.29 6.79 -17.24
C ILE A 224 -13.26 7.48 -15.88
N LEU A 225 -12.17 7.33 -15.11
CA LEU A 225 -11.95 8.04 -13.84
C LEU A 225 -12.03 9.56 -13.99
N ASP A 226 -11.49 10.12 -15.09
CA ASP A 226 -11.50 11.56 -15.36
C ASP A 226 -12.85 12.10 -15.85
N SER A 227 -13.79 11.23 -16.24
CA SER A 227 -15.06 11.64 -16.87
C SER A 227 -16.28 11.27 -16.06
N ASN A 228 -16.59 9.97 -15.98
CA ASN A 228 -17.75 9.46 -15.27
C ASN A 228 -17.45 8.05 -14.78
N PRO A 229 -16.69 7.90 -13.68
CA PRO A 229 -16.35 6.60 -13.13
C PRO A 229 -17.62 5.85 -12.68
N PRO A 230 -17.57 4.51 -12.67
CA PRO A 230 -18.58 3.73 -11.96
C PRO A 230 -18.57 4.12 -10.47
N PRO A 231 -19.70 3.97 -9.77
CA PRO A 231 -19.72 4.23 -8.34
C PRO A 231 -18.78 3.26 -7.61
N GLU A 232 -18.09 3.76 -6.59
CA GLU A 232 -17.44 2.89 -5.61
C GLU A 232 -18.50 2.04 -4.89
N PRO A 233 -18.11 0.90 -4.30
CA PRO A 233 -19.04 0.08 -3.53
C PRO A 233 -19.75 0.90 -2.44
N GLU A 234 -21.05 0.66 -2.25
CA GLU A 234 -21.89 1.46 -1.33
C GLU A 234 -21.35 1.49 0.12
N TRP A 235 -20.70 0.42 0.55
CA TRP A 235 -20.10 0.32 1.89
C TRP A 235 -18.91 1.27 2.09
N CYS A 236 -18.27 1.77 1.03
CA CYS A 236 -17.20 2.77 1.15
C CYS A 236 -17.69 4.10 1.75
N ALA A 237 -19.00 4.37 1.74
CA ALA A 237 -19.59 5.58 2.31
C ALA A 237 -19.42 5.69 3.83
N SER A 238 -19.07 4.60 4.53
CA SER A 238 -18.82 4.61 5.99
C SER A 238 -17.54 5.36 6.38
N PHE A 239 -16.54 5.40 5.48
CA PHE A 239 -15.22 5.99 5.74
C PHE A 239 -14.74 6.96 4.66
N SER A 240 -15.40 6.98 3.51
CA SER A 240 -15.05 7.82 2.36
C SER A 240 -16.22 8.66 1.92
N CYS A 241 -15.96 9.93 1.59
CA CYS A 241 -16.91 10.77 0.90
C CYS A 241 -16.51 10.91 -0.58
N SER A 242 -17.46 10.69 -1.47
CA SER A 242 -17.33 11.05 -2.88
C SER A 242 -17.31 12.58 -2.97
N LYS A 243 -16.33 13.14 -3.69
CA LYS A 243 -16.43 14.54 -4.16
C LYS A 243 -17.23 14.59 -5.44
#